data_AF-A0A7C4MV90-F1
#
_entry.id   AF-A0A7C4MV90-F1
#
_cell.length_a   1.000
_cell.length_b   1.000
_cell.length_c   1.000
_cell.angle_alpha   90.00
_cell.angle_beta   90.00
_cell.angle_gamma   90.00
#
_symmetry.space_group_name_H-M   'P 1'
#
loop_
_entity.id
_entity.type
_entity.pdbx_description
1 polymer ?
#
loop_
_entity_poly.entity_id
_entity_poly.type
_entity_poly.pdbx_seq_one_letter_code
_entity_poly.pdbx_strand_id
1 'polypeptide(L)'
;MKRAVLACFALVCLMGASIAAAAEAEPSKAAAPSAAEAKGPRGRLPAYYAEVVDEKQRAAIYSIQQEYAERIKQLRLQLEAVTKERDQKILSVLTPEQQKKVAELAEAAKAKRERQREGAAPAESKEAPTPKASN
;
A
#
# COMPACT_ATOMS: atom_id res chain seq x y z
N MET A 1 -23.31 50.19 24.47
CA MET A 1 -23.43 49.89 25.91
C MET A 1 -22.83 48.50 26.16
N LYS A 2 -21.88 48.45 27.10
CA LYS A 2 -21.50 47.33 28.00
C LYS A 2 -20.98 46.00 27.40
N ARG A 3 -19.65 45.82 27.54
CA ARG A 3 -18.93 44.54 27.66
C ARG A 3 -19.20 43.93 29.05
N ALA A 4 -19.46 42.63 29.15
CA ALA A 4 -19.31 41.72 30.31
C ALA A 4 -19.95 40.37 29.89
N VAL A 5 -19.45 39.18 30.20
CA VAL A 5 -19.14 38.67 31.55
C VAL A 5 -18.05 37.61 31.46
N LEU A 6 -17.03 37.83 32.29
CA LEU A 6 -16.02 36.90 32.78
C LEU A 6 -16.64 36.08 33.93
N ALA A 7 -16.43 34.77 34.00
CA ALA A 7 -16.63 34.01 35.25
C ALA A 7 -15.69 32.81 35.33
N CYS A 8 -14.63 32.98 36.12
CA CYS A 8 -13.81 31.91 36.68
C CYS A 8 -14.62 31.10 37.72
N PHE A 9 -14.43 29.78 37.76
CA PHE A 9 -14.50 29.05 39.03
C PHE A 9 -13.33 28.06 39.08
N ALA A 10 -12.52 28.25 40.12
CA ALA A 10 -11.32 27.50 40.43
C ALA A 10 -11.63 26.25 41.26
N LEU A 11 -10.57 25.48 41.54
CA LEU A 11 -10.29 24.77 42.79
C LEU A 11 -10.22 23.22 42.73
N VAL A 12 -9.01 22.73 42.40
CA VAL A 12 -8.19 21.75 43.13
C VAL A 12 -8.88 20.80 44.12
N CYS A 13 -8.71 19.49 43.93
CA CYS A 13 -8.49 18.54 45.02
C CYS A 13 -7.46 17.45 44.61
N LEU A 14 -6.50 17.30 45.51
CA LEU A 14 -5.28 16.50 45.48
C LEU A 14 -5.54 15.09 46.05
N MET A 15 -4.59 14.17 45.77
CA MET A 15 -4.25 12.93 46.50
C MET A 15 -4.88 11.60 46.08
N GLY A 16 -3.97 10.65 45.79
CA GLY A 16 -4.26 9.23 45.60
C GLY A 16 -3.04 8.45 45.11
N ALA A 17 -1.89 8.59 45.77
CA ALA A 17 -0.77 7.67 45.59
C ALA A 17 -1.15 6.30 46.17
N SER A 18 -1.02 5.20 45.40
CA SER A 18 -0.74 3.86 45.94
C SER A 18 -0.45 2.83 44.85
N ILE A 19 0.65 2.11 45.11
CA ILE A 19 1.04 0.79 44.62
C ILE A 19 1.74 0.74 43.26
N ALA A 20 3.07 0.84 43.36
CA ALA A 20 3.99 0.11 42.52
C ALA A 20 3.63 -1.40 42.54
N ALA A 21 3.06 -1.89 41.45
CA ALA A 21 3.13 -3.30 41.10
C ALA A 21 4.34 -3.43 40.15
N ALA A 22 5.41 -3.99 40.68
CA ALA A 22 6.53 -4.49 39.89
C ALA A 22 5.99 -5.56 38.94
N ALA A 23 5.72 -5.17 37.70
CA ALA A 23 5.66 -6.11 36.60
C ALA A 23 7.11 -6.41 36.24
N GLU A 24 7.65 -7.51 36.77
CA GLU A 24 8.76 -8.22 36.12
C GLU A 24 8.27 -8.62 34.73
N ALA A 25 8.49 -7.72 33.77
CA ALA A 25 8.43 -8.03 32.36
C ALA A 25 9.68 -8.86 32.06
N GLU A 26 9.57 -10.17 32.27
CA GLU A 26 10.36 -11.17 31.57
C GLU A 26 10.57 -10.71 30.11
N PRO A 27 11.81 -10.69 29.59
CA PRO A 27 12.02 -10.35 28.20
C PRO A 27 11.24 -11.35 27.37
N SER A 28 10.15 -10.87 26.76
CA SER A 28 9.38 -11.58 25.74
C SER A 28 10.37 -12.07 24.69
N LYS A 29 10.79 -13.32 24.87
CA LYS A 29 11.54 -14.09 23.90
C LYS A 29 10.63 -14.15 22.71
N ALA A 30 10.86 -13.24 21.75
CA ALA A 30 10.20 -13.22 20.47
C ALA A 30 10.19 -14.66 19.95
N ALA A 31 9.01 -15.28 20.05
CA ALA A 31 8.81 -16.63 19.57
C ALA A 31 9.08 -16.55 18.08
N ALA A 32 10.23 -17.08 17.66
CA ALA A 32 10.49 -17.32 16.26
C ALA A 32 9.26 -18.10 15.74
N PRO A 33 8.55 -17.60 14.71
CA PRO A 33 7.42 -18.35 14.19
C PRO A 33 7.95 -19.69 13.71
N SER A 34 7.50 -20.74 14.39
CA SER A 34 7.65 -22.12 14.00
C SER A 34 7.24 -22.23 12.53
N ALA A 35 8.08 -22.88 11.73
CA ALA A 35 7.91 -23.14 10.31
C ALA A 35 6.75 -24.14 10.06
N ALA A 36 5.58 -23.87 10.62
CA ALA A 36 4.35 -24.53 10.25
C ALA A 36 3.94 -24.00 8.88
N GLU A 37 3.92 -24.90 7.90
CA GLU A 37 3.67 -24.67 6.50
C GLU A 37 2.41 -23.83 6.23
N ALA A 38 2.57 -22.53 6.05
CA ALA A 38 1.53 -21.69 5.47
C ALA A 38 1.37 -22.07 3.98
N LYS A 39 0.44 -22.99 3.70
CA LYS A 39 -0.02 -23.44 2.37
C LYS A 39 -1.06 -22.49 1.75
N GLY A 40 -0.91 -21.18 1.96
CA GLY A 40 -1.64 -20.15 1.22
C GLY A 40 -0.83 -19.69 0.01
N PRO A 41 -1.44 -19.08 -1.02
CA PRO A 41 -0.69 -18.47 -2.12
C PRO A 41 0.28 -17.42 -1.56
N ARG A 42 1.57 -17.71 -1.65
CA ARG A 42 2.64 -16.81 -1.16
C ARG A 42 2.78 -15.64 -2.13
N GLY A 43 2.98 -14.44 -1.58
CA GLY A 43 3.32 -13.26 -2.37
C GLY A 43 4.62 -13.46 -3.16
N ARG A 44 4.88 -12.60 -4.14
CA ARG A 44 6.17 -12.59 -4.85
C ARG A 44 7.23 -11.94 -3.95
N LEU A 45 8.43 -12.51 -3.94
CA LEU A 45 9.57 -11.79 -3.37
C LEU A 45 9.84 -10.52 -4.19
N PRO A 46 10.38 -9.47 -3.56
CA PRO A 46 10.91 -8.33 -4.29
C PRO A 46 11.97 -8.78 -5.30
N ALA A 47 12.14 -8.02 -6.38
CA ALA A 47 13.09 -8.33 -7.44
C ALA A 47 14.50 -8.55 -6.87
N TYR A 48 15.21 -9.57 -7.36
CA TYR A 48 16.57 -9.99 -6.94
C TYR A 48 16.69 -10.58 -5.52
N TYR A 49 15.68 -10.45 -4.66
CA TYR A 49 15.77 -11.00 -3.29
C TYR A 49 15.81 -12.52 -3.27
N ALA A 50 15.26 -13.17 -4.31
CA ALA A 50 15.27 -14.63 -4.39
C ALA A 50 16.69 -15.24 -4.43
N GLU A 51 17.69 -14.48 -4.89
CA GLU A 51 19.09 -14.93 -5.08
C GLU A 51 19.94 -14.78 -3.81
N VAL A 52 19.53 -13.95 -2.86
CA VAL A 52 20.39 -13.54 -1.72
C VAL A 52 19.82 -13.89 -0.35
N VAL A 53 18.56 -14.32 -0.26
CA VAL A 53 17.89 -14.57 1.03
C VAL A 53 17.74 -16.06 1.32
N ASP A 54 18.00 -16.42 2.57
CA ASP A 54 17.71 -17.75 3.11
C ASP A 54 16.21 -17.96 3.39
N GLU A 55 15.83 -19.16 3.83
CA GLU A 55 14.44 -19.52 4.10
C GLU A 55 13.82 -18.73 5.26
N LYS A 56 14.61 -18.43 6.29
CA LYS A 56 14.16 -17.68 7.46
C LYS A 56 13.88 -16.23 7.09
N GLN A 57 14.78 -15.60 6.34
CA GLN A 57 14.62 -14.26 5.80
C GLN A 57 13.44 -14.19 4.83
N ARG A 58 13.26 -15.21 3.99
CA ARG A 58 12.11 -15.32 3.08
C ARG A 58 10.78 -15.33 3.83
N ALA A 59 10.67 -16.13 4.90
CA ALA A 59 9.48 -16.15 5.74
C ALA A 59 9.21 -14.78 6.40
N ALA A 60 10.27 -14.13 6.90
CA ALA A 60 10.16 -12.79 7.47
C ALA A 60 9.69 -11.74 6.43
N ILE A 61 10.24 -11.78 5.21
CA ILE A 61 9.82 -10.89 4.12
C ILE A 61 8.33 -11.07 3.81
N TYR A 62 7.83 -12.31 3.74
CA TYR A 62 6.41 -12.54 3.50
C TYR A 62 5.53 -12.04 4.64
N SER A 63 5.96 -12.19 5.90
CA SER A 63 5.21 -11.64 7.03
C SER A 63 5.13 -10.11 6.95
N ILE A 64 6.23 -9.44 6.60
CA ILE A 64 6.26 -7.98 6.41
C ILE A 64 5.32 -7.59 5.26
N GLN A 65 5.37 -8.30 4.12
CA GLN A 65 4.47 -8.01 3.00
C GLN A 65 2.99 -8.10 3.39
N GLN A 66 2.61 -9.08 4.21
CA GLN A 66 1.24 -9.23 4.71
C GLN A 66 0.84 -8.10 5.65
N GLU A 67 1.71 -7.73 6.59
CA GLU A 67 1.49 -6.62 7.52
C GLU A 67 1.17 -5.31 6.78
N TYR A 68 1.94 -5.01 5.74
CA TYR A 68 1.78 -3.76 4.99
C TYR A 68 0.70 -3.81 3.91
N ALA A 69 0.18 -4.98 3.56
CA ALA A 69 -0.78 -5.13 2.45
C ALA A 69 -2.04 -4.28 2.65
N GLU A 70 -2.66 -4.36 3.83
CA GLU A 70 -3.89 -3.61 4.10
C GLU A 70 -3.61 -2.11 4.20
N ARG A 71 -2.50 -1.70 4.83
CA ARG A 71 -2.12 -0.28 4.91
C ARG A 71 -1.90 0.32 3.52
N ILE A 72 -1.21 -0.40 2.64
CA ILE A 72 -0.98 0.03 1.25
C ILE A 72 -2.31 0.13 0.49
N LYS A 73 -3.21 -0.83 0.67
CA LYS A 73 -4.55 -0.79 0.05
C LYS A 73 -5.33 0.45 0.49
N GLN A 74 -5.36 0.76 1.78
CA GLN A 74 -6.05 1.95 2.29
C GLN A 74 -5.42 3.25 1.75
N LEU A 75 -4.09 3.35 1.71
CA LEU A 75 -3.40 4.50 1.13
C LEU A 75 -3.70 4.67 -0.36
N ARG A 76 -3.83 3.58 -1.12
CA ARG A 76 -4.23 3.63 -2.53
C ARG A 76 -5.66 4.16 -2.71
N LEU A 77 -6.59 3.74 -1.86
CA LEU A 77 -7.97 4.25 -1.90
C LEU A 77 -8.02 5.75 -1.56
N GLN A 78 -7.27 6.18 -0.55
CA GLN A 78 -7.15 7.59 -0.22
C GLN A 78 -6.56 8.38 -1.39
N LEU A 79 -5.46 7.90 -1.98
CA LEU A 79 -4.83 8.53 -3.14
C LEU A 79 -5.80 8.64 -4.33
N GLU A 80 -6.56 7.58 -4.61
CA GLU A 80 -7.58 7.59 -5.66
C GLU A 80 -8.66 8.64 -5.40
N ALA A 81 -9.13 8.76 -4.16
CA ALA A 81 -10.15 9.74 -3.78
C ALA A 81 -9.68 11.18 -4.00
N VAL A 82 -8.52 11.57 -3.47
CA VAL A 82 -7.99 12.93 -3.68
C VAL A 82 -7.59 13.20 -5.13
N THR A 83 -7.15 12.17 -5.87
CA THR A 83 -6.86 12.30 -7.30
C THR A 83 -8.14 12.62 -8.09
N LYS A 84 -9.23 11.89 -7.83
CA LYS A 84 -10.54 12.16 -8.45
C LYS A 84 -11.05 13.56 -8.11
N GLU A 85 -10.95 13.98 -6.85
CA GLU A 85 -11.37 15.31 -6.43
C GLU A 85 -10.57 16.41 -7.14
N ARG A 86 -9.24 16.28 -7.20
CA ARG A 86 -8.37 17.20 -7.93
C ARG A 86 -8.78 17.28 -9.41
N ASP A 87 -8.99 16.13 -10.05
CA ASP A 87 -9.31 16.07 -11.48
C ASP A 87 -10.69 16.70 -11.77
N GLN A 88 -11.67 16.49 -10.90
CA GLN A 88 -12.97 17.19 -10.97
C GLN A 88 -12.82 18.70 -10.84
N LYS A 89 -12.00 19.18 -9.89
CA LYS A 89 -11.69 20.60 -9.74
C LYS A 89 -11.02 21.16 -10.99
N ILE A 90 -10.09 20.43 -11.60
CA ILE A 90 -9.46 20.83 -12.87
C ILE A 90 -10.49 20.90 -14.00
N LEU A 91 -11.40 19.94 -14.12
CA LEU A 91 -12.45 19.98 -15.15
C LEU A 91 -13.40 21.16 -14.96
N SER A 92 -13.69 21.54 -13.70
CA SER A 92 -14.61 22.63 -13.38
C SER A 92 -14.13 24.02 -13.81
N VAL A 93 -12.82 24.21 -14.05
CA VAL A 93 -12.29 25.49 -14.56
C VAL A 93 -12.32 25.60 -16.08
N LEU A 94 -12.69 24.52 -16.79
CA LEU A 94 -12.77 24.49 -18.23
C LEU A 94 -14.14 24.96 -18.73
N THR A 95 -14.17 25.56 -19.93
CA THR A 95 -15.43 25.83 -20.63
C THR A 95 -16.09 24.53 -21.10
N PRO A 96 -17.41 24.50 -21.35
CA PRO A 96 -18.08 23.31 -21.87
C PRO A 96 -17.47 22.76 -23.17
N GLU A 97 -17.02 23.64 -24.06
CA GLU A 97 -16.34 23.25 -25.31
C GLU A 97 -14.98 22.58 -25.03
N GLN A 98 -14.21 23.13 -24.09
CA GLN A 98 -12.94 22.54 -23.66
C GLN A 98 -13.14 21.19 -22.99
N GLN A 99 -14.15 21.04 -22.14
CA GLN A 99 -14.48 19.75 -21.51
C GLN A 99 -14.83 18.68 -22.55
N LYS A 100 -15.66 19.03 -23.54
CA LYS A 100 -15.98 18.14 -24.66
C LYS A 100 -14.72 17.73 -25.41
N LYS A 101 -13.82 18.68 -25.68
CA LYS A 101 -12.57 18.37 -26.38
C LYS A 101 -11.66 17.44 -25.58
N VAL A 102 -11.55 17.65 -24.27
CA VAL A 102 -10.79 16.76 -23.38
C VAL A 102 -11.38 15.34 -23.39
N ALA A 103 -12.70 15.20 -23.35
CA ALA A 103 -13.36 13.89 -23.43
C ALA A 103 -13.06 13.16 -24.75
N GLU A 104 -13.16 13.84 -25.88
CA GLU A 104 -12.80 13.27 -27.20
C GLU A 104 -11.35 12.78 -27.24
N LEU A 105 -10.42 13.58 -26.72
CA LEU A 105 -9.00 13.23 -26.66
C LEU A 105 -8.74 12.03 -25.72
N ALA A 106 -9.45 11.95 -24.59
CA ALA A 106 -9.34 10.85 -23.66
C ALA A 106 -9.78 9.51 -24.27
N GLU A 107 -10.92 9.50 -24.97
CA GLU A 107 -11.41 8.31 -25.68
C GLU A 107 -10.48 7.89 -26.82
N ALA A 108 -9.99 8.84 -27.62
CA ALA A 108 -9.01 8.54 -28.68
C ALA A 108 -7.72 7.94 -28.10
N ALA A 109 -7.23 8.46 -26.98
CA ALA A 109 -6.06 7.93 -26.29
C ALA A 109 -6.30 6.54 -25.68
N LYS A 110 -7.52 6.25 -25.22
CA LYS A 110 -7.91 4.92 -24.74
C LYS A 110 -7.92 3.91 -25.89
N ALA A 111 -8.60 4.23 -27.00
CA ALA A 111 -8.64 3.38 -28.19
C ALA A 111 -7.23 3.12 -28.76
N LYS A 112 -6.34 4.12 -28.76
CA LYS A 112 -4.94 3.94 -29.18
C LYS A 112 -4.20 2.95 -28.26
N ARG A 113 -4.39 3.04 -26.95
CA ARG A 113 -3.76 2.14 -25.96
C ARG A 113 -4.28 0.71 -26.10
N GLU A 114 -5.57 0.52 -26.39
CA GLU A 114 -6.16 -0.79 -26.63
C GLU A 114 -5.57 -1.45 -27.88
N ARG A 115 -5.53 -0.73 -29.01
CA ARG A 115 -4.89 -1.21 -30.25
C ARG A 115 -3.41 -1.56 -30.08
N GLN A 116 -2.67 -0.79 -29.26
CA GLN A 116 -1.28 -1.08 -28.95
C GLN A 116 -1.12 -2.35 -28.09
N ARG A 117 -2.07 -2.63 -27.19
CA ARG A 117 -2.07 -3.87 -26.40
C ARG A 117 -2.41 -5.09 -27.25
N GLU A 118 -3.34 -4.94 -28.19
CA GLU A 118 -3.73 -6.01 -29.13
C GLU A 118 -2.63 -6.31 -30.16
N GLY A 119 -1.91 -5.28 -30.64
CA GLY A 119 -0.79 -5.44 -31.57
C GLY A 119 0.53 -5.91 -30.94
N ALA A 120 0.60 -6.05 -29.61
CA ALA A 120 1.80 -6.45 -28.86
C ALA A 120 1.75 -7.89 -28.31
N ALA A 121 0.82 -8.72 -28.75
CA ALA A 121 0.82 -10.17 -28.46
C ALA A 121 1.84 -10.92 -29.35
N PRO A 122 2.45 -12.02 -28.87
CA PRO A 122 3.91 -12.20 -28.88
C PRO A 122 4.46 -12.75 -30.19
N ALA A 123 5.45 -12.05 -30.74
CA ALA A 123 6.53 -12.70 -31.48
C ALA A 123 7.39 -13.50 -30.48
N GLU A 124 7.62 -14.76 -30.83
CA GLU A 124 8.75 -15.61 -30.38
C GLU A 124 8.68 -16.25 -28.98
N SER A 125 7.83 -17.28 -28.87
CA SER A 125 8.15 -18.51 -28.13
C SER A 125 8.23 -19.70 -29.08
N LYS A 126 9.17 -19.64 -30.02
CA LYS A 126 9.68 -20.81 -30.76
C LYS A 126 11.19 -20.66 -30.94
N GLU A 127 11.94 -21.02 -29.92
CA GLU A 127 13.16 -21.85 -30.04
C GLU A 127 13.75 -22.03 -28.64
N ALA A 128 13.51 -23.20 -28.06
CA ALA A 128 14.32 -23.71 -26.98
C ALA A 128 15.59 -24.31 -27.59
N PRO A 129 16.82 -23.82 -27.28
CA PRO A 129 18.01 -24.61 -27.54
C PRO A 129 18.06 -25.73 -26.50
N THR A 130 18.07 -26.95 -26.99
CA THR A 130 18.17 -28.19 -26.22
C THR A 130 19.44 -28.26 -25.36
N PRO A 131 19.41 -28.97 -24.22
CA PRO A 131 20.60 -29.19 -23.41
C PRO A 131 21.52 -30.18 -24.11
N LYS A 132 22.75 -29.76 -24.45
CA LYS A 132 23.82 -30.69 -24.83
C LYS A 132 24.40 -31.32 -23.55
N ALA A 133 24.19 -32.62 -23.41
CA ALA A 133 24.99 -33.49 -22.57
C ALA A 133 26.41 -33.66 -23.17
N SER A 134 27.44 -33.52 -22.34
CA SER A 134 28.84 -33.97 -22.51
C SER A 134 29.57 -33.52 -21.24
N ASN A 135 30.39 -34.31 -20.55
CA ASN A 135 30.88 -35.67 -20.67
C ASN A 135 31.32 -36.10 -19.25
#